data_AF-A0A497S6Y8-F1
#
_entry.id   AF-A0A497S6Y8-F1
#
_cell.length_a   1.000
_cell.length_b   1.000
_cell.length_c   1.000
_cell.angle_alpha   90.00
_cell.angle_beta   90.00
_cell.angle_gamma   90.00
#
_symmetry.space_group_name_H-M   'P 1'
#
loop_
_entity.id
_entity.type
_entity.pdbx_description
1 polymer ?
#
loop_
_entity_poly.entity_id
_entity_poly.type
_entity_poly.pdbx_seq_one_letter_code
_entity_poly.pdbx_strand_id
1 'polypeptide(L)'
;MLPVALKFLINISYMSSVPVFNLNQTLTFILLTILLFGFIFQLPLIITILTNLGLVDYKILAGNRAYVIIITLICAAIVTDPSAFTQILVAVPIIVLYEISILISKFVKK
;
A
#
# COMPACT_ATOMS: atom_id res chain seq x y z
N MET A 1 6.38 2.78 -7.72
CA MET A 1 5.01 3.31 -7.55
C MET A 1 4.76 4.51 -8.44
N LEU A 2 5.45 5.63 -8.21
CA LEU A 2 5.35 6.86 -9.03
C LEU A 2 5.44 6.65 -10.56
N PRO A 3 6.44 5.93 -11.13
CA PRO A 3 6.53 5.74 -12.57
C PRO A 3 5.44 4.82 -13.14
N VAL A 4 4.90 3.90 -12.33
CA VAL A 4 3.83 2.98 -12.76
C VAL A 4 2.49 3.70 -12.77
N ALA A 5 2.22 4.52 -11.75
CA ALA A 5 1.04 5.38 -11.69
C ALA A 5 1.01 6.40 -12.84
N LEU A 6 2.17 7.01 -13.17
CA LEU A 6 2.31 7.91 -14.33
C LEU A 6 2.05 7.18 -15.66
N LYS A 7 2.60 5.96 -15.85
CA LYS A 7 2.35 5.16 -17.05
C LYS A 7 0.87 4.77 -17.19
N PHE A 8 0.19 4.46 -16.09
CA PHE A 8 -1.24 4.17 -16.08
C PHE A 8 -2.08 5.38 -16.48
N LEU A 9 -1.80 6.56 -15.90
CA LEU A 9 -2.46 7.81 -16.27
C LEU A 9 -2.29 8.12 -17.76
N ILE A 10 -1.06 8.01 -18.29
CA ILE A 10 -0.76 8.21 -19.72
C ILE A 10 -1.52 7.21 -20.60
N ASN A 11 -1.71 5.96 -20.14
CA ASN A 11 -2.43 4.94 -20.90
C ASN A 11 -3.94 5.23 -20.98
N ILE A 12 -4.58 5.68 -19.89
CA ILE A 12 -5.97 6.15 -19.89
C ILE A 12 -6.16 7.34 -20.85
N SER A 13 -5.19 8.25 -20.88
CA SER A 13 -5.19 9.43 -21.75
C SER A 13 -5.31 9.07 -23.23
N TYR A 14 -4.59 8.04 -23.66
CA TYR A 14 -4.56 7.56 -25.03
C TYR A 14 -5.86 6.86 -25.45
N MET A 15 -6.59 6.26 -24.52
CA MET A 15 -7.84 5.54 -24.80
C MET A 15 -9.09 6.44 -24.83
N SER A 16 -9.09 7.60 -24.16
CA SER A 16 -10.31 8.40 -23.98
C SER A 16 -10.36 9.74 -24.73
N SER A 17 -9.31 10.15 -25.44
CA SER A 17 -9.27 11.46 -26.15
C SER A 17 -9.59 12.67 -25.25
N VAL A 18 -9.39 12.55 -23.94
CA VAL A 18 -9.56 13.64 -22.98
C VAL A 18 -8.15 14.11 -22.58
N PRO A 19 -7.80 15.39 -22.78
CA PRO A 19 -6.49 15.90 -22.39
C PRO A 19 -6.39 15.92 -20.86
N VAL A 20 -5.66 14.97 -20.29
CA VAL A 20 -5.34 14.86 -18.85
C VAL A 20 -4.34 15.90 -18.33
N PHE A 21 -3.94 16.89 -19.13
CA PHE A 21 -2.91 17.87 -18.77
C PHE A 21 -3.38 18.95 -17.77
N ASN A 22 -4.34 18.65 -16.90
CA ASN A 22 -4.57 19.46 -15.71
C ASN A 22 -3.46 19.17 -14.70
N LEU A 23 -2.37 19.94 -14.79
CA LEU A 23 -1.22 19.87 -13.87
C LEU A 23 -1.67 19.81 -12.41
N ASN A 24 -2.71 20.56 -12.04
CA ASN A 24 -3.23 20.56 -10.68
C ASN A 24 -3.77 19.19 -10.23
N GLN A 25 -4.48 18.46 -11.10
CA GLN A 25 -5.03 17.14 -10.77
C GLN A 25 -3.93 16.09 -10.68
N THR A 26 -2.96 16.11 -11.60
CA THR A 26 -1.81 15.18 -11.55
C THR A 26 -0.93 15.44 -10.33
N LEU A 27 -0.64 16.70 -10.00
CA LEU A 27 0.13 17.04 -8.80
C LEU A 27 -0.60 16.64 -7.53
N THR A 28 -1.90 16.92 -7.43
CA THR A 28 -2.72 16.50 -6.28
C THR A 28 -2.74 14.98 -6.14
N PHE A 29 -2.86 14.23 -7.23
CA PHE A 29 -2.81 12.77 -7.22
C PHE A 29 -1.44 12.24 -6.79
N ILE A 30 -0.35 12.82 -7.29
CA ILE A 30 1.02 12.46 -6.90
C ILE A 30 1.23 12.72 -5.41
N LEU A 31 0.83 13.90 -4.92
CA LEU A 31 0.96 14.28 -3.51
C LEU A 31 0.18 13.33 -2.59
N LEU A 32 -1.07 13.03 -2.92
CA LEU A 32 -1.89 12.07 -2.17
C LEU A 32 -1.28 10.68 -2.17
N THR A 33 -0.78 10.22 -3.33
CA THR A 33 -0.16 8.90 -3.45
C THR A 33 1.10 8.81 -2.58
N ILE A 34 1.96 9.84 -2.59
CA ILE A 34 3.17 9.90 -1.76
C ILE A 34 2.79 9.91 -0.27
N LEU A 35 1.77 10.69 0.12
CA LEU A 35 1.34 10.81 1.51
C LEU A 35 0.77 9.49 2.04
N LEU A 36 -0.11 8.85 1.28
CA LEU A 36 -0.67 7.53 1.63
C LEU A 36 0.44 6.48 1.75
N PHE A 37 1.40 6.48 0.83
CA PHE A 37 2.54 5.58 0.89
C PHE A 37 3.41 5.83 2.12
N GLY A 38 3.72 7.09 2.42
CA GLY A 38 4.49 7.46 3.60
C GLY A 38 3.83 6.98 4.89
N PHE A 39 2.51 7.08 4.98
CA PHE A 39 1.73 6.57 6.10
C PHE A 39 1.81 5.03 6.22
N ILE A 40 1.64 4.31 5.10
CA ILE A 40 1.74 2.84 5.05
C ILE A 40 3.15 2.36 5.44
N PHE A 41 4.19 3.10 5.04
CA PHE A 41 5.59 2.80 5.40
C PHE A 41 5.86 2.89 6.91
N GLN A 42 4.95 3.45 7.71
CA GLN A 42 5.06 3.42 9.18
C GLN A 42 4.59 2.09 9.78
N LEU A 43 3.83 1.26 9.05
CA LEU A 43 3.33 -0.03 9.54
C LEU A 43 4.45 -0.94 10.11
N PRO A 44 5.61 -1.12 9.43
CA PRO A 44 6.68 -1.94 9.97
C PRO A 44 7.25 -1.40 11.27
N LEU A 45 7.40 -0.09 11.39
CA LEU A 45 7.89 0.55 12.60
C LEU A 45 6.92 0.33 13.77
N ILE A 46 5.61 0.55 13.54
CA ILE A 46 4.56 0.36 14.53
C ILE A 46 4.50 -1.10 15.00
N ILE A 47 4.49 -2.06 14.08
CA ILE A 47 4.43 -3.49 14.41
C ILE A 47 5.68 -3.90 15.21
N THR A 48 6.86 -3.41 14.83
CA THR A 48 8.11 -3.73 15.54
C THR A 48 8.10 -3.18 16.97
N ILE A 49 7.61 -1.95 17.17
CA ILE A 49 7.45 -1.37 18.51
C ILE A 49 6.44 -2.16 19.34
N LEU A 50 5.30 -2.53 18.77
CA LEU A 50 4.27 -3.35 19.44
C LEU A 50 4.80 -4.74 19.82
N THR A 51 5.64 -5.35 18.96
CA THR A 51 6.32 -6.61 19.28
C THR A 51 7.32 -6.44 20.40
N ASN A 52 8.12 -5.37 20.40
CA ASN A 52 9.06 -5.06 21.49
C ASN A 52 8.35 -4.86 22.84
N LEU A 53 7.16 -4.26 22.82
CA LEU A 53 6.31 -4.10 24.02
C LEU A 53 5.64 -5.41 24.47
N GLY A 54 5.77 -6.49 23.70
CA GLY A 54 5.13 -7.78 23.97
C GLY A 54 3.62 -7.83 23.68
N LEU A 55 3.04 -6.76 23.13
CA LEU A 55 1.61 -6.65 22.82
C LEU A 55 1.20 -7.50 21.62
N VAL A 56 2.11 -7.70 20.67
CA VAL A 56 1.85 -8.45 19.44
C VAL A 56 2.94 -9.49 19.23
N ASP A 57 2.53 -10.75 19.01
CA ASP A 57 3.43 -11.86 18.75
C ASP A 57 3.43 -12.28 17.27
N TYR A 58 4.54 -12.84 16.81
CA TYR A 58 4.68 -13.39 15.45
C TYR A 58 3.54 -14.36 15.12
N LYS A 59 3.12 -15.21 16.08
CA LYS A 59 2.04 -16.18 15.89
C LYS A 59 0.69 -15.51 15.57
N ILE A 60 0.40 -14.37 16.22
CA ILE A 60 -0.84 -13.62 16.01
C ILE A 60 -0.82 -12.94 14.64
N LEU A 61 0.29 -12.30 14.29
CA LEU A 61 0.46 -11.68 12.97
C LEU A 61 0.40 -12.73 11.84
N ALA A 62 1.08 -13.86 12.00
CA ALA A 62 1.09 -14.92 11.01
C ALA A 62 -0.28 -15.62 10.87
N GLY A 63 -1.05 -15.74 11.95
CA GLY A 63 -2.42 -16.27 11.90
C GLY A 63 -3.41 -15.34 11.19
N ASN A 64 -3.16 -14.03 11.21
CA ASN A 64 -4.07 -13.03 10.67
C ASN A 64 -3.72 -12.52 9.25
N ARG A 65 -2.84 -13.23 8.51
CA ARG A 65 -2.44 -12.86 7.14
C ARG A 65 -3.63 -12.63 6.21
N ALA A 66 -4.64 -13.50 6.29
CA ALA A 66 -5.85 -13.41 5.46
C ALA A 66 -6.62 -12.10 5.72
N TYR A 67 -6.73 -11.67 6.99
CA TYR A 67 -7.39 -10.41 7.34
C TYR A 67 -6.64 -9.21 6.77
N VAL A 68 -5.31 -9.20 6.86
CA VAL A 68 -4.52 -8.07 6.33
C VAL A 68 -4.60 -7.98 4.82
N ILE A 69 -4.59 -9.10 4.11
CA ILE A 69 -4.78 -9.11 2.65
C ILE A 69 -6.15 -8.55 2.27
N ILE A 70 -7.22 -8.96 2.97
CA ILE A 70 -8.58 -8.49 2.71
C ILE A 70 -8.70 -6.99 3.00
N ILE A 71 -8.23 -6.53 4.16
CA ILE A 71 -8.26 -5.10 4.53
C ILE A 71 -7.47 -4.28 3.51
N THR A 72 -6.30 -4.76 3.09
CA THR A 72 -5.47 -4.10 2.08
C THR A 72 -6.20 -3.97 0.75
N LEU A 73 -6.88 -5.03 0.31
CA LEU A 73 -7.67 -5.00 -0.92
C LEU A 73 -8.85 -4.03 -0.82
N ILE A 74 -9.54 -3.99 0.32
CA ILE A 74 -10.65 -3.05 0.55
C ILE A 74 -10.13 -1.61 0.56
N CYS A 75 -9.04 -1.33 1.27
CA CYS A 75 -8.42 0.00 1.28
C CYS A 75 -7.94 0.42 -0.12
N ALA A 76 -7.34 -0.50 -0.87
CA ALA A 76 -6.92 -0.24 -2.25
C ALA A 76 -8.13 0.09 -3.13
N ALA A 77 -9.26 -0.62 -3.01
CA ALA A 77 -10.47 -0.35 -3.78
C ALA A 77 -11.13 1.02 -3.45
N ILE A 78 -10.88 1.59 -2.27
CA ILE A 78 -11.36 2.93 -1.90
C ILE A 78 -10.47 4.02 -2.52
N VAL A 79 -9.17 3.78 -2.61
CA VAL A 79 -8.17 4.75 -3.10
C VAL A 79 -8.03 4.72 -4.62
N THR A 80 -8.11 3.54 -5.22
CA THR A 80 -7.97 3.34 -6.66
C THR A 80 -9.29 3.05 -7.33
N ASP A 81 -9.37 3.29 -8.64
CA ASP A 81 -10.45 2.72 -9.45
C ASP A 81 -10.57 1.21 -9.18
N PRO A 82 -11.79 0.64 -9.12
CA PRO A 82 -12.04 -0.76 -8.75
C PRO A 82 -11.52 -1.78 -9.79
N SER A 83 -10.60 -1.36 -10.66
CA SER A 83 -9.92 -2.22 -11.61
C SER A 83 -8.93 -3.13 -10.88
N ALA A 84 -8.93 -4.41 -11.23
CA ALA A 84 -8.05 -5.40 -10.60
C ALA A 84 -6.56 -5.03 -10.75
N PHE A 85 -6.16 -4.40 -11.86
CA PHE A 85 -4.76 -4.04 -12.12
C PHE A 85 -4.26 -2.94 -11.17
N THR A 86 -5.00 -1.83 -11.04
CA THR A 86 -4.63 -0.73 -10.13
C THR A 86 -4.69 -1.15 -8.67
N GLN A 87 -5.66 -1.99 -8.32
CA GLN A 87 -5.82 -2.48 -6.96
C GLN A 87 -4.65 -3.40 -6.55
N ILE A 88 -4.23 -4.32 -7.42
CA ILE A 88 -3.07 -5.19 -7.18
C ILE A 88 -1.78 -4.36 -7.10
N LEU A 89 -1.64 -3.34 -7.96
CA LEU A 89 -0.48 -2.46 -7.94
C LEU A 89 -0.27 -1.78 -6.58
N VAL A 90 -1.35 -1.37 -5.91
CA VAL A 90 -1.30 -0.76 -4.57
C VAL A 90 -1.23 -1.81 -3.46
N ALA A 91 -1.91 -2.95 -3.61
CA ALA A 91 -1.96 -3.98 -2.56
C ALA A 91 -0.62 -4.71 -2.37
N VAL A 92 0.08 -5.04 -3.46
CA VAL A 92 1.38 -5.74 -3.42
C VAL A 92 2.39 -5.06 -2.47
N PRO A 93 2.72 -3.77 -2.61
CA PRO A 93 3.69 -3.12 -1.74
C PRO A 93 3.26 -3.06 -0.27
N ILE A 94 1.96 -2.94 0.02
CA ILE A 94 1.44 -2.96 1.40
C ILE A 94 1.65 -4.35 2.02
N ILE A 95 1.32 -5.41 1.28
CA ILE A 95 1.48 -6.81 1.73
C ILE A 95 2.96 -7.12 1.95
N VAL A 96 3.85 -6.66 1.05
CA VAL A 96 5.30 -6.84 1.19
C VAL A 96 5.81 -6.17 2.47
N LEU A 97 5.39 -4.93 2.75
CA LEU A 97 5.77 -4.24 3.99
C LEU A 97 5.27 -4.99 5.23
N TYR A 98 4.06 -5.53 5.19
CA TYR A 98 3.51 -6.33 6.28
C TYR A 98 4.31 -7.61 6.52
N GLU A 99 4.68 -8.36 5.47
CA GLU A 99 5.53 -9.54 5.60
C GLU A 99 6.94 -9.20 6.13
N ILE A 100 7.52 -8.09 5.70
CA ILE A 100 8.79 -7.59 6.28
C ILE A 100 8.63 -7.33 7.78
N SER A 101 7.51 -6.74 8.18
CA SER A 101 7.20 -6.45 9.60
C SER A 101 7.12 -7.74 10.43
N ILE A 102 6.47 -8.78 9.88
CA ILE A 102 6.39 -10.10 10.49
C ILE A 102 7.77 -10.74 10.63
N LEU A 103 8.60 -10.67 9.59
CA LEU A 103 9.96 -11.20 9.61
C LEU A 103 10.80 -10.51 10.68
N ILE A 104 10.75 -9.18 10.77
CA ILE A 104 11.47 -8.42 11.81
C ILE A 104 10.98 -8.81 13.20
N SER A 105 9.65 -8.88 13.39
CA SER A 105 9.03 -9.31 14.66
C SER A 105 9.54 -10.69 15.11
N LYS A 106 9.72 -11.63 14.18
CA LYS A 106 10.30 -12.96 14.44
C LYS A 106 11.77 -12.90 14.91
N PHE A 107 12.57 -11.97 14.38
CA PHE A 107 13.97 -11.81 14.78
C PHE A 107 14.14 -11.07 16.11
N VAL A 108 13.23 -10.14 16.42
CA VAL A 108 13.22 -9.38 17.67
C VAL A 108 12.83 -10.27 18.85
N LYS A 109 11.81 -11.12 18.68
CA LYS A 109 11.42 -12.13 19.66
C LYS A 109 12.29 -13.40 19.49
N LYS A 110 13.56 -13.29 19.85
CA LYS A 110 14.47 -14.43 20.01
C LYS A 110 14.78 -14.66 21.48
#